data_AF-A0A6A6SNJ0-F1
#
_entry.id   AF-A0A6A6SNJ0-F1
#
_cell.length_a   1.000
_cell.length_b   1.000
_cell.length_c   1.000
_cell.angle_alpha   90.00
_cell.angle_beta   90.00
_cell.angle_gamma   90.00
#
_symmetry.space_group_name_H-M   'P 1'
#
loop_
_entity.id
_entity.type
_entity.pdbx_description
1 polymer ?
#
loop_
_entity_poly.entity_id
_entity_poly.type
_entity_poly.pdbx_seq_one_letter_code
_entity_poly.pdbx_strand_id
1 'polypeptide(L)'
;MCTEEAISYLDMGKEVKILSAIEANPYAKEGRRFPRLLGSFKPPFGEDLCSWFVMSAIEPGLTLKAFMEPYTVHNVELPVEFVAHVFPELCNMLIILHERARVAHKDIHNYNILINLTAPRQHNKMPKLALIDFGMGTDGSQVELSISTDVRGSALKSFDSHILSPSPPPASLGLITSKID
;
A
#
# COMPACT_ATOMS: atom_id res chain seq x y z
N MET A 1 34.02 -12.55 7.14
CA MET A 1 33.25 -11.33 7.44
C MET A 1 32.79 -10.76 6.11
N CYS A 2 31.57 -11.07 5.68
CA CYS A 2 30.93 -10.35 4.57
C CYS A 2 30.33 -9.09 5.18
N THR A 3 30.79 -7.93 4.73
CA THR A 3 30.36 -6.63 5.22
C THR A 3 28.92 -6.36 4.80
N GLU A 4 28.12 -5.78 5.69
CA GLU A 4 26.70 -5.44 5.50
C GLU A 4 26.46 -4.52 4.27
N GLU A 5 27.52 -3.86 3.78
CA GLU A 5 27.50 -3.01 2.58
C GLU A 5 27.13 -3.76 1.28
N ALA A 6 27.45 -5.05 1.16
CA ALA A 6 27.09 -5.82 -0.04
C ALA A 6 25.58 -6.09 -0.15
N ILE A 7 24.83 -5.99 0.95
CA ILE A 7 23.39 -6.26 1.01
C ILE A 7 22.59 -5.08 0.42
N SER A 8 23.09 -3.85 0.56
CA SER A 8 22.40 -2.64 0.05
C SER A 8 22.37 -2.55 -1.48
N TYR A 9 23.43 -2.99 -2.19
CA TYR A 9 23.47 -2.92 -3.67
C TYR A 9 22.59 -3.94 -4.38
N LEU A 10 22.41 -5.11 -3.77
CA LEU A 10 21.55 -6.16 -4.32
C LEU A 10 20.07 -5.74 -4.32
N ASP A 11 19.68 -4.85 -3.41
CA ASP A 11 18.30 -4.47 -3.19
C ASP A 11 17.78 -3.44 -4.21
N MET A 12 18.60 -2.46 -4.59
CA MET A 12 18.18 -1.45 -5.58
C MET A 12 18.00 -2.00 -6.99
N GLY A 13 18.86 -2.93 -7.42
CA GLY A 13 18.70 -3.58 -8.73
C GLY A 13 17.40 -4.38 -8.82
N LYS A 14 16.93 -4.90 -7.68
CA LYS A 14 15.70 -5.68 -7.57
C LYS A 14 14.47 -4.79 -7.69
N GLU A 15 14.42 -3.67 -6.96
CA GLU A 15 13.33 -2.71 -7.06
C GLU A 15 13.20 -2.11 -8.47
N VAL A 16 14.31 -1.69 -9.09
CA VAL A 16 14.31 -1.16 -10.46
C VAL A 16 13.76 -2.18 -11.46
N LYS A 17 14.15 -3.45 -11.33
CA LYS A 17 13.66 -4.54 -12.19
C LYS A 17 12.15 -4.75 -12.02
N ILE A 18 11.67 -4.72 -10.78
CA ILE A 18 10.26 -4.86 -10.45
C ILE A 18 9.44 -3.70 -11.00
N LEU A 19 9.85 -2.45 -10.73
CA LEU A 19 9.18 -1.27 -11.24
C LEU A 19 9.16 -1.23 -12.77
N SER A 20 10.24 -1.70 -13.42
CA SER A 20 10.28 -1.86 -14.88
C SER A 20 9.27 -2.89 -15.39
N ALA A 21 9.14 -4.04 -14.72
CA ALA A 21 8.16 -5.07 -15.07
C ALA A 21 6.71 -4.59 -14.88
N ILE A 22 6.46 -3.83 -13.81
CA ILE A 22 5.17 -3.18 -13.57
C ILE A 22 4.88 -2.16 -14.67
N GLU A 23 5.82 -1.28 -15.02
CA GLU A 23 5.60 -0.25 -16.04
C GLU A 23 5.42 -0.82 -17.47
N ALA A 24 6.04 -1.96 -17.76
CA ALA A 24 5.82 -2.68 -19.02
C ALA A 24 4.37 -3.19 -19.14
N ASN A 25 3.65 -3.32 -18.03
CA ASN A 25 2.27 -3.79 -18.02
C ASN A 25 1.26 -2.66 -18.31
N PRO A 26 0.41 -2.76 -19.34
CA PRO A 26 -0.57 -1.71 -19.65
C PRO A 26 -1.62 -1.51 -18.55
N TYR A 27 -2.02 -2.57 -17.85
CA TYR A 27 -3.02 -2.50 -16.77
C TYR A 27 -2.48 -1.79 -15.52
N ALA A 28 -1.16 -1.82 -15.30
CA ALA A 28 -0.53 -1.13 -14.17
C ALA A 28 -0.51 0.40 -14.34
N LYS A 29 -0.64 0.90 -15.57
CA LYS A 29 -0.69 2.35 -15.86
C LYS A 29 -2.03 2.97 -15.47
N GLU A 30 -3.07 2.15 -15.35
CA GLU A 30 -4.41 2.63 -15.03
C GLU A 30 -4.52 3.07 -13.56
N GLY A 31 -5.07 4.26 -13.34
CA GLY A 31 -5.43 4.72 -12.00
C GLY A 31 -4.27 5.12 -11.08
N ARG A 32 -3.03 5.17 -11.57
CA ARG A 32 -1.83 5.57 -10.78
C ARG A 32 -1.69 4.73 -9.49
N ARG A 33 -1.83 3.41 -9.64
CA ARG A 33 -1.77 2.39 -8.57
C ARG A 33 -0.35 2.03 -8.15
N PHE A 34 0.64 2.37 -8.96
CA PHE A 34 2.05 2.04 -8.74
C PHE A 34 2.94 3.21 -9.17
N PRO A 35 4.09 3.42 -8.51
CA PRO A 35 5.13 4.31 -9.00
C PRO A 35 5.61 3.87 -10.38
N ARG A 36 5.90 4.83 -11.24
CA ARG A 36 6.52 4.60 -12.54
C ARG A 36 8.01 4.85 -12.45
N LEU A 37 8.81 4.00 -13.06
CA LEU A 37 10.24 4.25 -13.17
C LEU A 37 10.48 5.35 -14.21
N LEU A 38 11.08 6.46 -13.80
CA LEU A 38 11.40 7.57 -14.71
C LEU A 38 12.82 7.42 -15.28
N GLY A 39 13.71 6.78 -14.53
CA GLY A 39 15.06 6.48 -14.98
C GLY A 39 15.89 5.81 -13.88
N SER A 40 17.01 5.23 -14.27
CA SER A 40 18.05 4.78 -13.34
C SER A 40 19.41 5.27 -13.84
N PHE A 41 20.29 5.60 -12.90
CA PHE A 41 21.61 6.13 -13.16
C PHE A 41 22.62 5.37 -12.31
N LYS A 42 23.65 4.84 -12.98
CA LYS A 42 24.82 4.27 -12.34
C LYS A 42 26.02 5.17 -12.68
N PRO A 43 26.63 5.85 -11.68
CA PRO A 43 27.77 6.71 -11.95
C PRO A 43 28.94 5.91 -12.56
N PRO A 44 29.61 6.46 -13.58
CA PRO A 44 30.64 5.72 -14.32
C PRO A 44 31.98 5.62 -13.58
N PHE A 45 32.29 6.52 -12.64
CA PHE A 45 33.57 6.56 -11.93
C PHE A 45 33.38 7.09 -10.50
N GLY A 46 33.66 6.25 -9.51
CA GLY A 46 33.62 6.57 -8.08
C GLY A 46 33.61 5.29 -7.27
N GLU A 47 34.46 5.20 -6.23
CA GLU A 47 34.44 4.11 -5.24
C GLU A 47 33.14 4.11 -4.40
N ASP A 48 32.32 5.15 -4.56
CA ASP A 48 30.95 5.21 -4.09
C ASP A 48 30.04 4.37 -4.99
N LEU A 49 30.05 3.08 -4.68
CA LEU A 49 29.02 2.11 -4.98
C LEU A 49 27.65 2.77 -4.69
N CYS A 50 26.92 3.36 -5.63
CA CYS A 50 25.52 3.73 -5.37
C CYS A 50 24.76 3.80 -6.68
N SER A 51 23.68 3.04 -6.75
CA SER A 51 22.76 3.10 -7.88
C SER A 51 21.67 4.10 -7.51
N TRP A 52 21.43 5.07 -8.37
CA TRP A 52 20.32 6.00 -8.18
C TRP A 52 19.21 5.62 -9.14
N PHE A 53 17.97 5.75 -8.71
CA PHE A 53 16.83 5.68 -9.61
C PHE A 53 15.80 6.73 -9.23
N VAL A 54 15.02 7.11 -10.23
CA VAL A 54 14.00 8.14 -10.11
C VAL A 54 12.68 7.48 -10.46
N MET A 55 11.68 7.69 -9.62
CA MET A 55 10.32 7.22 -9.85
C MET A 55 9.31 8.36 -9.75
N SER A 56 8.11 8.17 -10.31
CA SER A 56 7.04 9.14 -10.17
C SER A 56 6.55 9.22 -8.72
N ALA A 57 6.43 10.42 -8.19
CA ALA A 57 5.79 10.64 -6.90
C ALA A 57 4.26 10.46 -6.99
N ILE A 58 3.65 9.91 -5.94
CA ILE A 58 2.20 9.81 -5.79
C ILE A 58 1.76 10.91 -4.83
N GLU A 59 1.42 12.08 -5.39
CA GLU A 59 1.14 13.28 -4.59
C GLU A 59 -0.16 14.01 -4.99
N PRO A 60 -0.84 14.61 -3.99
CA PRO A 60 -0.80 14.26 -2.57
C PRO A 60 -1.21 12.79 -2.30
N GLY A 61 -0.46 12.15 -1.41
CA GLY A 61 -0.70 10.80 -0.93
C GLY A 61 -0.66 10.74 0.60
N LEU A 62 -1.43 9.84 1.19
CA LEU A 62 -1.45 9.60 2.64
C LEU A 62 -1.32 8.10 2.88
N THR A 63 -0.39 7.64 3.71
CA THR A 63 -0.30 6.21 4.03
C THR A 63 -1.56 5.74 4.74
N LEU A 64 -1.96 4.50 4.51
CA LEU A 64 -3.12 3.90 5.17
C LEU A 64 -2.92 3.93 6.70
N LYS A 65 -1.68 3.74 7.17
CA LYS A 65 -1.36 3.93 8.60
C LYS A 65 -1.70 5.34 9.08
N ALA A 66 -1.18 6.38 8.41
CA ALA A 66 -1.39 7.76 8.84
C ALA A 66 -2.88 8.14 8.77
N PHE A 67 -3.64 7.57 7.84
CA PHE A 67 -5.09 7.71 7.79
C PHE A 67 -5.79 7.06 8.98
N MET A 68 -5.38 5.85 9.37
CA MET A 68 -5.99 5.09 10.47
C MET A 68 -5.61 5.63 11.86
N GLU A 69 -4.45 6.27 11.99
CA GLU A 69 -3.88 6.68 13.27
C GLU A 69 -4.83 7.55 14.13
N PRO A 70 -5.51 8.59 13.62
CA PRO A 70 -6.48 9.34 14.41
C PRO A 70 -7.64 8.47 14.94
N TYR A 71 -8.12 7.51 14.15
CA TYR A 71 -9.20 6.60 14.55
C TYR A 71 -8.74 5.68 15.68
N THR A 72 -7.51 5.15 15.59
CA THR A 72 -6.92 4.33 16.65
C THR A 72 -6.67 5.14 17.92
N VAL A 73 -6.08 6.33 17.82
CA VAL A 73 -5.73 7.20 18.97
C VAL A 73 -6.98 7.67 19.71
N HIS A 74 -8.04 8.00 18.98
CA HIS A 74 -9.30 8.48 19.56
C HIS A 74 -10.31 7.36 19.84
N ASN A 75 -9.95 6.09 19.59
CA ASN A 75 -10.83 4.94 19.72
C ASN A 75 -12.17 5.14 18.97
N VAL A 76 -12.08 5.68 17.75
CA VAL A 76 -13.21 5.90 16.85
C VAL A 76 -13.20 4.81 15.79
N GLU A 77 -14.36 4.27 15.46
CA GLU A 77 -14.48 3.27 14.40
C GLU A 77 -14.17 3.88 13.03
N LEU A 78 -13.46 3.12 12.19
CA LEU A 78 -13.25 3.50 10.80
C LEU A 78 -14.57 3.42 10.02
N PRO A 79 -14.84 4.35 9.08
CA PRO A 79 -16.04 4.27 8.25
C PRO A 79 -16.10 2.92 7.51
N VAL A 80 -17.20 2.20 7.67
CA VAL A 80 -17.38 0.85 7.09
C VAL A 80 -17.26 0.86 5.57
N GLU A 81 -17.71 1.93 4.92
CA GLU A 81 -17.62 2.12 3.47
C GLU A 81 -16.16 2.22 3.01
N PHE A 82 -15.30 2.85 3.83
CA PHE A 82 -13.87 2.92 3.53
C PHE A 82 -13.22 1.55 3.66
N VAL A 83 -13.52 0.80 4.72
CA VAL A 83 -13.02 -0.57 4.90
C VAL A 83 -13.46 -1.47 3.74
N ALA A 84 -14.74 -1.42 3.38
CA ALA A 84 -15.30 -2.17 2.27
C ALA A 84 -14.73 -1.76 0.90
N HIS A 85 -14.20 -0.54 0.77
CA HIS A 85 -13.55 -0.05 -0.45
C HIS A 85 -12.06 -0.45 -0.54
N VAL A 86 -11.34 -0.47 0.58
CA VAL A 86 -9.90 -0.80 0.61
C VAL A 86 -9.65 -2.23 0.13
N PHE A 87 -10.45 -3.19 0.59
CA PHE A 87 -10.29 -4.61 0.26
C PHE A 87 -10.32 -4.91 -1.25
N PRO A 88 -11.37 -4.54 -2.01
CA PRO A 88 -11.43 -4.81 -3.45
C PRO A 88 -10.35 -4.04 -4.24
N GLU A 89 -9.97 -2.83 -3.82
CA GLU A 89 -8.88 -2.10 -4.48
C GLU A 89 -7.52 -2.80 -4.28
N LEU A 90 -7.23 -3.31 -3.08
CA LEU A 90 -6.03 -4.12 -2.82
C LEU A 90 -6.04 -5.41 -3.63
N CYS A 91 -7.15 -6.16 -3.64
CA CYS A 91 -7.29 -7.38 -4.44
C CYS A 91 -7.04 -7.11 -5.93
N ASN A 92 -7.58 -6.01 -6.48
CA ASN A 92 -7.34 -5.65 -7.87
C ASN A 92 -5.87 -5.31 -8.14
N MET A 93 -5.19 -4.58 -7.23
CA MET A 93 -3.76 -4.31 -7.37
C MET A 93 -2.93 -5.59 -7.32
N LEU A 94 -3.26 -6.53 -6.43
CA LEU A 94 -2.59 -7.83 -6.34
C LEU A 94 -2.78 -8.68 -7.61
N ILE A 95 -3.98 -8.70 -8.19
CA ILE A 95 -4.22 -9.38 -9.47
C ILE A 95 -3.32 -8.79 -10.57
N ILE A 96 -3.22 -7.46 -10.63
CA ILE A 96 -2.34 -6.79 -11.60
C ILE A 96 -0.88 -7.18 -11.35
N LEU A 97 -0.40 -7.17 -10.11
CA LEU A 97 0.98 -7.56 -9.79
C LEU A 97 1.26 -9.03 -10.12
N HIS A 98 0.48 -9.95 -9.54
CA HIS A 98 0.75 -11.38 -9.59
C HIS A 98 0.48 -11.98 -10.96
N GLU A 99 -0.70 -11.71 -11.53
CA GLU A 99 -1.15 -12.38 -12.75
C GLU A 99 -0.66 -11.64 -14.01
N ARG A 100 -0.65 -10.30 -13.96
CA ARG A 100 -0.37 -9.48 -15.15
C ARG A 100 1.09 -9.08 -15.23
N ALA A 101 1.69 -8.59 -14.15
CA ALA A 101 3.09 -8.17 -14.12
C ALA A 101 4.07 -9.30 -13.78
N ARG A 102 3.58 -10.45 -13.27
CA ARG A 102 4.41 -11.57 -12.79
C ARG A 102 5.45 -11.08 -11.77
N VAL A 103 4.97 -10.32 -10.79
CA VAL A 103 5.73 -9.73 -9.68
C VAL A 103 4.97 -9.97 -8.38
N ALA A 104 5.68 -10.23 -7.28
CA ALA A 104 5.16 -10.17 -5.92
C ALA A 104 5.85 -9.04 -5.13
N HIS A 105 5.14 -8.41 -4.19
CA HIS A 105 5.63 -7.26 -3.42
C HIS A 105 6.41 -7.67 -2.16
N LYS A 106 5.96 -8.72 -1.49
CA LYS A 106 6.50 -9.35 -0.26
C LYS A 106 6.53 -8.49 1.00
N ASP A 107 6.04 -7.26 0.96
CA ASP A 107 6.03 -6.34 2.11
C ASP A 107 4.78 -5.46 2.13
N ILE A 108 3.63 -6.11 1.99
CA ILE A 108 2.34 -5.44 1.98
C ILE A 108 1.89 -5.21 3.42
N HIS A 109 1.92 -3.95 3.82
CA HIS A 109 1.40 -3.46 5.10
C HIS A 109 0.95 -2.00 4.99
N ASN A 110 0.28 -1.49 6.01
CA ASN A 110 -0.35 -0.16 6.03
C ASN A 110 0.60 1.05 5.80
N TYR A 111 1.92 0.91 5.98
CA TYR A 111 2.87 1.96 5.60
C TYR A 111 3.16 2.00 4.09
N ASN A 112 3.02 0.87 3.39
CA ASN A 112 3.34 0.71 1.96
C ASN A 112 2.09 0.79 1.07
N ILE A 113 0.95 1.16 1.67
CA ILE A 113 -0.31 1.41 0.99
C ILE A 113 -0.60 2.90 1.11
N LEU A 114 -0.63 3.60 -0.02
CA LEU A 114 -1.02 5.01 -0.10
C LEU A 114 -2.48 5.15 -0.53
N ILE A 115 -3.16 6.11 0.08
CA ILE A 115 -4.41 6.69 -0.41
C ILE A 115 -4.05 7.80 -1.39
N ASN A 116 -4.31 7.58 -2.67
CA ASN A 116 -4.05 8.54 -3.73
C ASN A 116 -5.22 9.52 -3.86
N LEU A 117 -5.01 10.76 -3.42
CA LEU A 117 -6.06 11.78 -3.34
C LEU A 117 -6.35 12.46 -4.70
N THR A 118 -5.45 12.33 -5.67
CA THR A 118 -5.57 12.95 -7.01
C THR A 118 -5.85 11.97 -8.15
N ALA A 119 -5.87 10.68 -7.86
CA ALA A 119 -6.27 9.68 -8.84
C ALA A 119 -7.70 9.95 -9.32
N PRO A 120 -8.00 9.75 -10.63
CA PRO A 120 -9.36 9.88 -11.14
C PRO A 120 -10.30 8.95 -10.36
N ARG A 121 -11.28 9.56 -9.70
CA ARG A 121 -12.30 8.83 -8.96
C ARG A 121 -13.30 8.27 -9.96
N GLN A 122 -13.58 6.98 -9.84
CA GLN A 122 -14.62 6.34 -10.65
C GLN A 122 -16.00 6.67 -10.06
N HIS A 123 -17.05 6.00 -10.56
CA HIS A 123 -18.44 6.21 -10.15
C HIS A 123 -18.69 6.21 -8.63
N ASN A 124 -17.87 5.50 -7.85
CA ASN A 124 -18.01 5.40 -6.39
C ASN A 124 -17.48 6.62 -5.61
N LYS A 125 -16.82 7.58 -6.25
CA LYS A 125 -16.22 8.78 -5.61
C LYS A 125 -15.20 8.48 -4.49
N MET A 126 -14.77 7.24 -4.35
CA MET A 126 -13.80 6.81 -3.35
C MET A 126 -12.37 7.06 -3.85
N PRO A 127 -11.40 7.32 -2.96
CA PRO A 127 -10.00 7.51 -3.35
C PRO A 127 -9.42 6.20 -3.91
N LYS A 128 -8.46 6.30 -4.83
CA LYS A 128 -7.73 5.10 -5.26
C LYS A 128 -6.62 4.77 -4.27
N LEU A 129 -6.23 3.51 -4.24
CA LEU A 129 -5.05 3.08 -3.50
C LEU A 129 -3.87 2.94 -4.44
N ALA A 130 -2.68 3.05 -3.88
CA ALA A 130 -1.43 2.72 -4.55
C ALA A 130 -0.52 1.91 -3.62
N LEU A 131 0.27 1.01 -4.21
CA LEU A 131 1.34 0.29 -3.51
C LEU A 131 2.67 0.95 -3.80
N ILE A 132 3.49 1.11 -2.76
CA ILE A 132 4.83 1.71 -2.82
C ILE A 132 5.84 0.79 -2.12
N ASP A 133 7.13 1.09 -2.30
CA ASP A 133 8.24 0.35 -1.69
C ASP A 133 8.35 -1.10 -2.17
N PHE A 134 9.05 -1.30 -3.29
CA PHE A 134 9.20 -2.61 -3.92
C PHE A 134 10.57 -3.26 -3.63
N GLY A 135 11.33 -2.76 -2.65
CA GLY A 135 12.65 -3.32 -2.28
C GLY A 135 12.58 -4.82 -2.00
N MET A 136 11.56 -5.25 -1.26
CA MET A 136 11.40 -6.66 -0.88
C MET A 136 10.81 -7.57 -1.97
N GLY A 137 10.31 -7.03 -3.07
CA GLY A 137 9.55 -7.78 -4.06
C GLY A 137 10.36 -8.79 -4.90
N THR A 138 9.70 -9.65 -5.64
CA THR A 138 10.34 -10.68 -6.49
C THR A 138 9.61 -10.81 -7.82
N ASP A 139 10.30 -11.22 -8.87
CA ASP A 139 9.72 -11.45 -10.20
C ASP A 139 9.91 -12.89 -10.70
N GLY A 140 9.19 -13.24 -11.76
CA GLY A 140 9.36 -14.52 -12.46
C GLY A 140 8.87 -15.74 -11.67
N SER A 141 9.70 -16.80 -11.60
CA SER A 141 9.32 -18.10 -11.03
C SER A 141 9.09 -18.08 -9.51
N GLN A 142 9.58 -17.06 -8.80
CA GLN A 142 9.41 -16.95 -7.35
C GLN A 142 8.08 -16.30 -6.93
N VAL A 143 7.29 -15.82 -7.90
CA VAL A 143 6.03 -15.13 -7.63
C VAL A 143 5.03 -16.07 -6.96
N GLU A 144 4.83 -17.28 -7.47
CA GLU A 144 3.83 -18.22 -6.96
C GLU A 144 4.05 -18.56 -5.47
N LEU A 145 5.31 -18.70 -5.05
CA LEU A 145 5.67 -18.91 -3.65
C LEU A 145 5.39 -17.68 -2.77
N SER A 146 5.45 -16.50 -3.36
CA SER A 146 5.35 -15.20 -2.69
C SER A 146 3.92 -14.63 -2.64
N ILE A 147 3.00 -15.11 -3.49
CA ILE A 147 1.58 -14.70 -3.49
C ILE A 147 0.96 -14.87 -2.09
N SER A 148 1.23 -16.00 -1.43
CA SER A 148 0.70 -16.26 -0.10
C SER A 148 1.19 -15.25 0.95
N THR A 149 2.40 -14.71 0.78
CA THR A 149 2.97 -13.67 1.65
C THR A 149 2.23 -12.36 1.44
N ASP A 150 1.99 -11.97 0.18
CA ASP A 150 1.25 -10.76 -0.16
C ASP A 150 -0.21 -10.80 0.30
N VAL A 151 -0.89 -11.92 0.07
CA VAL A 151 -2.28 -12.11 0.51
C VAL A 151 -2.37 -12.03 2.03
N ARG A 152 -1.44 -12.66 2.76
CA ARG A 152 -1.38 -12.57 4.24
C ARG A 152 -1.03 -11.18 4.75
N GLY A 153 -0.15 -10.44 4.07
CA GLY A 153 0.14 -9.04 4.39
C GLY A 153 -1.05 -8.12 4.14
N SER A 154 -1.80 -8.38 3.07
CA SER A 154 -3.02 -7.66 2.69
C SER A 154 -4.20 -7.92 3.61
N ALA A 155 -4.23 -9.09 4.27
CA ALA A 155 -5.04 -9.36 5.44
C ALA A 155 -4.46 -8.56 6.61
N LEU A 156 -4.60 -7.23 6.49
CA LEU A 156 -4.21 -6.18 7.40
C LEU A 156 -4.51 -6.63 8.84
N LYS A 157 -3.49 -7.17 9.51
CA LYS A 157 -3.56 -7.64 10.91
C LYS A 157 -4.09 -6.57 11.88
N SER A 158 -4.08 -5.32 11.44
CA SER A 158 -4.57 -4.14 12.15
C SER A 158 -6.09 -3.93 12.11
N PHE A 159 -6.86 -4.62 11.26
CA PHE A 159 -8.33 -4.50 11.30
C PHE A 159 -8.98 -5.41 12.35
N ASP A 160 -8.29 -6.50 12.75
CA ASP A 160 -8.84 -7.51 13.65
C ASP A 160 -9.06 -7.00 15.08
N SER A 161 -8.33 -5.98 15.53
CA SER A 161 -8.47 -5.47 16.91
C SER A 161 -9.61 -4.44 17.08
N HIS A 162 -10.11 -3.82 16.01
CA HIS A 162 -11.07 -2.72 16.10
C HIS A 162 -12.45 -3.00 15.50
N ILE A 163 -12.60 -3.96 14.58
CA ILE A 163 -13.90 -4.23 13.92
C ILE A 163 -14.79 -5.19 14.72
N LEU A 164 -14.22 -5.98 15.64
CA LEU A 164 -14.93 -7.09 16.29
C LEU A 164 -15.31 -6.85 17.75
N SER A 165 -15.05 -5.67 18.32
CA SER A 165 -15.66 -5.30 19.59
C SER A 165 -16.99 -4.60 19.28
N PRO A 166 -18.16 -5.22 19.52
CA PRO A 166 -19.42 -4.50 19.42
C PRO A 166 -19.34 -3.31 20.38
N SER A 167 -19.37 -2.08 19.83
CA SER A 167 -19.49 -0.88 20.66
C SER A 167 -20.66 -1.09 21.63
N PRO A 168 -20.49 -0.90 22.95
CA PRO A 168 -21.62 -0.97 23.87
C PRO A 168 -22.70 -0.01 23.36
N PRO A 169 -23.99 -0.41 23.40
CA PRO A 169 -25.07 0.43 22.92
C PRO A 169 -24.94 1.81 23.56
N PRO A 170 -25.16 2.91 22.80
CA PRO A 170 -25.04 4.25 23.33
C PRO A 170 -25.86 4.34 24.60
N ALA A 171 -25.23 4.76 25.70
CA ALA A 171 -25.88 4.93 26.98
C ALA A 171 -27.15 5.74 26.73
N SER A 172 -28.30 5.16 27.04
CA SER A 172 -29.61 5.76 26.82
C SER A 172 -29.59 7.14 27.45
N LEU A 173 -29.54 8.18 26.61
CA LEU A 173 -29.67 9.56 27.05
C LEU A 173 -31.03 9.63 27.76
N GLY A 174 -30.97 9.66 29.09
CA GLY A 174 -32.16 9.82 29.91
C GLY A 174 -32.90 11.03 29.38
N LEU A 175 -34.13 10.83 28.92
CA LEU A 175 -35.03 11.92 28.56
C LEU A 175 -35.12 12.84 29.78
N ILE A 176 -34.45 13.99 29.71
CA ILE A 176 -34.68 15.08 30.65
C ILE A 176 -36.05 15.63 30.26
N THR A 177 -37.09 15.10 30.87
CA THR A 177 -38.43 15.69 30.83
C THR A 177 -38.40 16.92 31.73
N SER A 178 -37.95 18.05 31.20
CA SER A 178 -38.17 19.34 31.86
C SER A 178 -39.68 19.58 31.88
N LYS A 179 -40.30 19.40 33.06
CA LYS A 179 -41.61 19.96 33.34
C LYS A 179 -41.50 21.47 33.21
N ILE A 180 -42.30 22.02 32.31
CA ILE A 180 -42.59 23.45 32.23
C ILE A 180 -43.79 23.64 33.14
N ASP A 181 -43.58 24.31 34.28
CA ASP A 181 -44.63 24.89 35.11
C ASP A 181 -45.03 26.26 34.56
#